data_AF-A0A850NV53-F1
#
_entry.id   AF-A0A850NV53-F1
#
_cell.length_a   1.000
_cell.length_b   1.000
_cell.length_c   1.000
_cell.angle_alpha   90.00
_cell.angle_beta   90.00
_cell.angle_gamma   90.00
#
_symmetry.space_group_name_H-M   'P 1'
#
loop_
_entity.id
_entity.type
_entity.pdbx_description
1 polymer ?
#
loop_
_entity_poly.entity_id
_entity_poly.type
_entity_poly.pdbx_seq_one_letter_code
_entity_poly.pdbx_strand_id
1 'polypeptide(L)'
;LERPQQAGVTRVVWHSVVLQYLPDEERAAVVAAIEQAGGRADGQHPFAWVSFEWEMARRCMVLRLKLWPQGEACELATCHPHGAWIDWTGDLSGPA
;
A
#
# COMPACT_ATOMS: atom_id res chain seq x y z
N LEU A 1 -7.45 -11.20 6.52
CA LEU A 1 -6.57 -11.60 5.39
C LEU A 1 -6.17 -13.08 5.51
N GLU A 2 -7.14 -13.96 5.76
CA GLU A 2 -6.91 -15.36 6.16
C GLU A 2 -7.26 -16.37 5.08
N ARG A 3 -7.96 -15.94 4.02
CA ARG A 3 -8.23 -16.80 2.87
C ARG A 3 -6.90 -17.27 2.28
N PRO A 4 -6.76 -18.55 1.89
CA PRO A 4 -5.57 -19.05 1.22
C PRO A 4 -5.23 -18.22 -0.03
N GLN A 5 -3.94 -18.06 -0.31
CA GLN A 5 -3.44 -17.40 -1.50
C GLN A 5 -2.92 -18.47 -2.46
N GLN A 6 -3.28 -18.34 -3.74
CA GLN A 6 -2.76 -19.24 -4.77
C GLN A 6 -1.28 -18.93 -5.02
N ALA A 7 -0.46 -19.97 -5.16
CA ALA A 7 0.95 -19.83 -5.51
C ALA A 7 1.13 -19.11 -6.87
N GLY A 8 2.14 -18.26 -6.95
CA GLY A 8 2.46 -17.41 -8.11
C GLY A 8 1.54 -16.20 -8.29
N VAL A 9 0.56 -15.98 -7.41
CA VAL A 9 -0.38 -14.85 -7.50
C VAL A 9 -0.05 -13.84 -6.41
N THR A 10 0.18 -12.57 -6.75
CA THR A 10 0.31 -11.49 -5.77
C THR A 10 -1.05 -11.10 -5.22
N ARG A 11 -1.21 -11.12 -3.90
CA ARG A 11 -2.38 -10.53 -3.24
C ARG A 11 -2.14 -9.06 -3.00
N VAL A 12 -3.12 -8.23 -3.39
CA VAL A 12 -3.07 -6.78 -3.17
C VAL A 12 -4.14 -6.38 -2.17
N VAL A 13 -3.75 -5.61 -1.15
CA VAL A 13 -4.67 -4.76 -0.39
C VAL A 13 -4.53 -3.35 -0.93
N TRP A 14 -5.64 -2.79 -1.40
CA TRP A 14 -5.70 -1.42 -1.88
C TRP A 14 -6.71 -0.63 -1.07
N HIS A 15 -6.37 0.60 -0.72
CA HIS A 15 -7.34 1.55 -0.17
C HIS A 15 -7.01 2.98 -0.59
N SER A 16 -8.04 3.83 -0.53
CA SER A 16 -7.95 5.25 -0.80
C SER A 16 -8.69 6.03 0.28
N VAL A 17 -8.02 7.03 0.87
CA VAL A 17 -8.52 8.01 1.86
C VAL A 17 -9.08 7.40 3.16
N VAL A 18 -9.34 6.08 3.21
CA VAL A 18 -10.13 5.43 4.25
C VAL A 18 -9.52 5.58 5.64
N LEU A 19 -8.18 5.55 5.76
CA LEU A 19 -7.53 5.56 7.07
C LEU A 19 -7.75 6.87 7.83
N GLN A 20 -8.09 7.95 7.12
CA GLN A 20 -8.36 9.26 7.71
C GLN A 20 -9.76 9.38 8.30
N TYR A 21 -10.68 8.49 7.91
CA TYR A 21 -12.02 8.43 8.48
C TYR A 21 -12.10 7.50 9.69
N LEU A 22 -11.08 6.66 9.90
CA LEU A 22 -11.03 5.73 11.01
C LEU A 22 -10.54 6.43 12.29
N PRO A 23 -11.15 6.14 13.46
CA PRO A 23 -10.56 6.42 14.75
C PRO A 23 -9.15 5.80 14.87
N ASP A 24 -8.33 6.34 15.76
CA ASP A 24 -6.92 5.93 15.90
C ASP A 24 -6.75 4.43 16.16
N GLU A 25 -7.59 3.84 17.00
CA GLU A 25 -7.57 2.41 17.32
C GLU A 25 -7.91 1.54 16.10
N GLU A 26 -8.96 1.89 15.35
CA GLU A 26 -9.36 1.18 14.15
C GLU A 26 -8.32 1.29 13.04
N ARG A 27 -7.75 2.49 12.86
CA ARG A 27 -6.64 2.71 11.93
C ARG A 27 -5.45 1.82 12.28
N ALA A 28 -5.06 1.78 13.56
CA ALA A 28 -3.97 0.94 14.03
C ALA A 28 -4.26 -0.56 13.81
N ALA A 29 -5.50 -1.01 14.05
CA ALA A 29 -5.91 -2.39 13.82
C ALA A 29 -5.83 -2.78 12.34
N VAL A 30 -6.28 -1.90 11.42
CA VAL A 30 -6.18 -2.12 9.97
C VAL A 30 -4.72 -2.24 9.53
N VAL A 31 -3.87 -1.28 9.95
CA VAL A 31 -2.44 -1.29 9.62
C VAL A 31 -1.77 -2.57 10.16
N ALA A 32 -2.04 -2.95 11.42
CA ALA A 32 -1.50 -4.15 12.01
C ALA A 32 -1.92 -5.43 11.26
N ALA A 33 -3.18 -5.52 10.83
CA ALA A 33 -3.66 -6.68 10.08
C ALA A 33 -2.98 -6.81 8.70
N ILE A 34 -2.72 -5.68 8.03
CA ILE A 34 -2.00 -5.65 6.73
C ILE A 34 -0.53 -6.02 6.93
N GLU A 35 0.15 -5.44 7.93
CA GLU A 35 1.55 -5.75 8.26
C GLU A 35 1.73 -7.23 8.64
N GLN A 36 0.83 -7.79 9.46
CA GLN A 36 0.85 -9.22 9.79
C GLN A 36 0.64 -10.11 8.57
N ALA A 37 -0.16 -9.69 7.59
CA ALA A 37 -0.33 -10.43 6.34
C ALA A 37 0.92 -10.35 5.46
N GLY A 38 1.52 -9.17 5.34
CA GLY A 38 2.79 -8.99 4.64
C GLY A 38 3.93 -9.81 5.25
N GLY A 39 4.00 -9.92 6.58
CA GLY A 39 4.99 -10.74 7.27
C GLY A 39 4.88 -12.26 7.02
N ARG A 40 3.79 -12.73 6.42
CA ARG A 40 3.62 -14.13 5.99
C ARG A 40 3.95 -14.34 4.51
N ALA A 41 4.21 -13.28 3.75
CA ALA A 41 4.46 -13.37 2.33
C ALA A 41 5.84 -13.95 2.02
N ASP A 42 5.93 -14.65 0.89
CA ASP A 42 7.15 -15.26 0.39
C ASP A 42 7.21 -15.12 -1.14
N GLY A 43 8.24 -15.69 -1.78
CA GLY A 43 8.41 -15.60 -3.23
C GLY A 43 7.31 -16.30 -4.06
N GLN A 44 6.54 -17.22 -3.49
CA GLN A 44 5.40 -17.87 -4.15
C GLN A 44 4.06 -17.22 -3.79
N HIS A 45 4.00 -16.50 -2.67
CA HIS A 45 2.81 -15.82 -2.19
C HIS A 45 3.12 -14.34 -1.92
N PRO A 46 3.47 -13.53 -2.93
CA PRO A 46 3.82 -12.13 -2.71
C PRO A 46 2.61 -11.35 -2.20
N PHE A 47 2.86 -10.32 -1.40
CA PHE A 47 1.81 -9.46 -0.87
C PHE A 47 2.15 -8.01 -1.15
N ALA A 48 1.18 -7.24 -1.63
CA ALA A 48 1.33 -5.83 -1.91
C ALA A 48 0.29 -5.03 -1.13
N TRP A 49 0.73 -3.93 -0.54
CA TRP A 49 -0.14 -2.93 0.04
C TRP A 49 -0.01 -1.64 -0.75
N VAL A 50 -1.10 -1.24 -1.39
CA VAL A 50 -1.18 0.02 -2.15
C VAL A 50 -2.09 0.99 -1.39
N SER A 51 -1.57 2.17 -1.09
CA SER A 51 -2.33 3.21 -0.39
C SER A 51 -2.38 4.48 -1.22
N PHE A 52 -3.56 5.08 -1.31
CA PHE A 52 -3.79 6.39 -1.92
C PHE A 52 -4.37 7.32 -0.86
N GLU A 53 -3.50 7.98 -0.11
CA GLU A 53 -3.85 8.74 1.09
C GLU A 53 -3.37 10.18 0.99
N TRP A 54 -3.97 11.08 1.77
CA TRP A 54 -3.47 12.44 1.87
C TRP A 54 -2.09 12.46 2.51
N GLU A 55 -1.21 13.32 2.02
CA GLU A 55 -0.05 13.75 2.81
C GLU A 55 -0.54 14.33 4.15
N MET A 56 0.27 14.23 5.22
CA MET A 56 -0.05 14.82 6.53
C MET A 56 -0.41 16.31 6.46
N ALA A 57 0.27 17.08 5.60
CA ALA A 57 -0.03 18.50 5.38
C ALA A 57 -1.23 18.73 4.41
N ARG A 58 -1.83 17.65 3.88
CA ARG A 58 -2.97 17.64 2.95
C ARG A 58 -2.79 18.51 1.70
N ARG A 59 -1.56 18.58 1.17
CA ARG A 59 -1.26 19.35 -0.05
C ARG A 59 -1.52 18.56 -1.33
N CYS A 60 -1.30 17.25 -1.28
CA CYS A 60 -1.54 16.32 -2.37
C CYS A 60 -1.93 14.94 -1.83
N MET A 61 -2.43 14.09 -2.73
CA MET A 61 -2.50 12.67 -2.47
C MET A 61 -1.17 12.01 -2.77
N VAL A 62 -0.84 10.97 -2.02
CA VAL A 62 0.35 10.17 -2.24
C VAL A 62 -0.08 8.73 -2.53
N LEU A 63 0.39 8.20 -3.65
CA LEU A 63 0.29 6.80 -4.00
C LEU A 63 1.55 6.08 -3.50
N ARG A 64 1.40 5.17 -2.55
CA ARG A 64 2.50 4.34 -2.02
C ARG A 64 2.25 2.87 -2.27
N LEU A 65 3.33 2.14 -2.52
CA LEU A 65 3.38 0.68 -2.56
C LEU A 65 4.32 0.19 -1.48
N LYS A 66 3.90 -0.79 -0.69
CA LYS A 66 4.80 -1.65 0.09
C LYS A 66 4.68 -3.07 -0.45
N LEU A 67 5.80 -3.65 -0.86
CA LEU A 67 5.84 -4.98 -1.48
C LEU A 67 6.61 -5.94 -0.57
N TRP A 68 6.03 -7.10 -0.31
CA TRP A 68 6.65 -8.21 0.41
C TRP A 68 6.96 -9.36 -0.55
N PRO A 69 8.05 -10.12 -0.30
CA PRO A 69 8.77 -10.24 0.98
C PRO A 69 9.81 -9.15 1.29
N GLN A 70 10.14 -8.26 0.36
CA GLN A 70 11.16 -7.21 0.55
C GLN A 70 10.83 -6.29 1.74
N GLY A 71 9.55 -5.98 1.92
CA GLY A 71 9.06 -5.17 3.04
C GLY A 71 9.35 -3.67 2.90
N GLU A 72 9.88 -3.24 1.77
CA GLU A 72 10.20 -1.83 1.51
C GLU A 72 8.98 -1.09 0.95
N ALA A 73 8.74 0.11 1.49
CA ALA A 73 7.71 1.01 1.00
C ALA A 73 8.33 2.04 0.06
N CYS A 74 7.75 2.21 -1.12
CA CYS A 74 8.10 3.25 -2.07
C CYS A 74 6.89 4.14 -2.37
N GLU A 75 7.17 5.42 -2.59
CA GLU A 75 6.21 6.35 -3.17
C GLU A 75 6.25 6.21 -4.68
N LEU A 76 5.09 5.97 -5.29
CA LEU A 76 4.93 5.77 -6.74
C LEU A 76 4.50 7.06 -7.46
N ALA A 77 3.77 7.93 -6.78
CA ALA A 77 3.30 9.18 -7.34
C ALA A 77 2.78 10.14 -6.27
N THR A 78 2.81 11.44 -6.58
CA THR A 78 1.89 12.40 -5.99
C THR A 78 0.74 12.66 -6.96
N CYS A 79 -0.48 12.88 -6.47
CA CYS A 79 -1.65 13.03 -7.33
C CYS A 79 -2.61 14.12 -6.85
N HIS A 80 -3.45 14.58 -7.77
CA HIS A 80 -4.67 15.31 -7.44
C HIS A 80 -5.69 14.38 -6.73
N PRO A 81 -6.43 14.87 -5.72
CA PRO A 81 -7.44 14.07 -5.01
C PRO A 81 -8.53 13.45 -5.88
N HIS A 82 -8.83 14.12 -6.99
CA HIS A 82 -9.86 13.72 -7.95
C HIS A 82 -9.30 13.37 -9.33
N GLY A 83 -8.00 13.08 -9.44
CA GLY A 83 -7.40 12.57 -10.68
C GLY A 83 -7.20 13.58 -11.80
N ALA A 84 -7.19 14.88 -11.50
CA ALA A 84 -6.89 15.93 -12.50
C ALA A 84 -5.43 15.88 -12.98
N TRP A 85 -4.52 15.38 -12.13
CA TRP A 85 -3.12 15.16 -12.46
C TRP A 85 -2.55 14.01 -11.62
N ILE A 86 -1.51 13.39 -12.17
CA ILE A 86 -0.67 12.39 -11.51
C ILE A 86 0.77 12.74 -11.88
N ASP A 87 1.62 12.88 -10.87
CA ASP A 87 3.05 13.09 -11.01
C ASP A 87 3.77 11.84 -10.52
N TRP A 88 4.18 10.98 -11.46
CA TRP A 88 4.80 9.69 -11.19
C TRP A 88 6.25 9.85 -10.77
N THR A 89 6.67 9.14 -9.72
CA THR A 89 8.07 9.05 -9.33
C THR A 89 8.77 8.05 -10.25
N GLY A 90 9.81 8.52 -10.95
CA GLY A 90 10.55 7.70 -11.92
C GLY A 90 11.65 6.88 -11.27
N ASP A 91 11.38 5.61 -10.98
CA ASP A 91 12.12 4.45 -11.51
C ASP A 91 11.38 3.18 -11.02
N LEU A 92 10.83 2.39 -11.95
CA LEU A 92 10.14 1.12 -11.65
C LEU A 92 11.11 -0.06 -11.53
N SER A 93 12.43 0.19 -11.54
CA SER A 93 13.42 -0.80 -11.13
C SER A 93 13.31 -1.03 -9.62
N GLY A 94 12.37 -1.90 -9.23
CA GLY A 94 12.35 -2.50 -7.89
C GLY A 94 13.68 -3.19 -7.58
N PRO A 95 13.96 -3.54 -6.32
CA PRO A 95 15.19 -4.23 -5.95
C PRO A 95 15.35 -5.49 -6.81
N ALA A 96 16.52 -5.61 -7.44
CA ALA A 96 16.92 -6.74 -8.28
C ALA A 96 16.87 -8.08 -7.53
#